data_AF-I6LCH7-F1
#
_entry.id   AF-I6LCH7-F1
#
_cell.length_a   1.000
_cell.length_b   1.000
_cell.length_c   1.000
_cell.angle_alpha   90.00
_cell.angle_beta   90.00
_cell.angle_gamma   90.00
#
_symmetry.space_group_name_H-M   'P 1'
#
loop_
_entity.id
_entity.type
_entity.pdbx_description
1 polymer ?
#
loop_
_entity_poly.entity_id
_entity_poly.type
_entity_poly.pdbx_seq_one_letter_code
_entity_poly.pdbx_strand_id
1 'polypeptide(L)' 'MKTCMISGDLFSDSAAEQYPTVNLCDECVAEDAKREGDQHIFERGEYEPDYGETCEWCGKTDEEEALAWVE' A
#
# COMPACT_ATOMS: atom_id res chain seq x y z
N MET A 1 -4.03 -7.63 -3.14
CA MET A 1 -2.96 -6.61 -3.08
C MET A 1 -3.23 -5.50 -4.08
N LYS A 2 -2.75 -4.31 -3.75
CA LYS A 2 -2.86 -3.10 -4.59
C LYS A 2 -1.61 -2.24 -4.44
N THR A 3 -1.18 -1.62 -5.52
CA THR A 3 -0.14 -0.60 -5.48
C THR A 3 -0.74 0.71 -5.01
N CYS A 4 -0.14 1.34 -4.00
CA CYS A 4 -0.66 2.53 -3.34
C CYS A 4 0.44 3.58 -3.21
N MET A 5 0.12 4.82 -3.55
CA MET A 5 0.97 5.97 -3.26
C MET A 5 0.65 6.48 -1.86
N ILE A 6 1.61 6.40 -0.95
CA ILE A 6 1.43 6.76 0.46
C ILE A 6 2.15 8.06 0.82
N SER A 7 1.78 8.69 1.93
CA SER A 7 2.58 9.74 2.54
C SER A 7 3.87 9.16 3.12
N GLY A 8 4.99 9.45 2.48
CA GLY A 8 6.34 9.15 2.96
C GLY A 8 6.94 10.32 3.73
N ASP A 9 8.19 10.66 3.42
CA ASP A 9 8.91 11.75 4.07
C ASP A 9 8.66 13.08 3.37
N LEU A 10 7.66 13.83 3.84
CA LEU A 10 7.28 15.14 3.28
C LEU A 10 8.38 16.22 3.40
N PHE A 11 9.44 15.95 4.15
CA PHE A 11 10.59 16.84 4.31
C PHE A 11 11.73 16.55 3.33
N SER A 12 11.66 15.46 2.58
CA SER A 12 12.66 15.13 1.56
C SER A 12 12.55 16.09 0.38
N ASP A 13 13.68 16.34 -0.28
CA ASP A 13 13.74 17.11 -1.53
C ASP A 13 13.18 16.29 -2.72
N SER A 14 13.14 14.96 -2.59
CA SER A 14 12.70 14.05 -3.65
C SER A 14 11.20 13.76 -3.58
N ALA A 15 10.47 14.04 -4.67
CA ALA A 15 9.04 13.71 -4.76
C ALA A 15 8.73 12.22 -4.54
N ALA A 16 9.63 11.33 -4.99
CA ALA A 16 9.49 9.88 -4.81
C ALA A 16 9.68 9.42 -3.36
N GLU A 17 10.38 10.21 -2.53
CA GLU A 17 10.53 9.92 -1.09
C GLU A 17 9.40 10.54 -0.28
N GLN A 18 8.87 11.68 -0.73
CA GLN A 18 7.66 12.29 -0.16
C GLN A 18 6.41 11.44 -0.39
N TYR A 19 6.31 10.83 -1.58
CA TYR A 19 5.18 10.00 -1.98
C TYR A 19 5.66 8.68 -2.59
N PRO A 20 6.18 7.75 -1.76
CA PRO A 20 6.61 6.46 -2.25
C PRO A 20 5.41 5.65 -2.71
N THR A 21 5.61 4.94 -3.82
CA THR A 21 4.67 3.97 -4.35
C THR A 21 5.04 2.59 -3.81
N VAL A 22 4.15 1.99 -3.05
CA VAL A 22 4.39 0.70 -2.38
C VAL A 22 3.20 -0.24 -2.56
N ASN A 23 3.45 -1.53 -2.43
CA ASN A 23 2.37 -2.52 -2.45
C ASN A 23 1.79 -2.72 -1.06
N LEU A 24 0.46 -2.72 -0.97
CA LEU A 24 -0.30 -2.94 0.26
C LEU A 24 -1.34 -4.04 0.04
N CYS A 25 -1.62 -4.79 1.12
CA CYS A 25 -2.71 -5.75 1.13
C CYS A 25 -4.07 -5.04 1.18
N ASP A 26 -5.11 -5.70 0.67
CA ASP A 26 -6.49 -5.19 0.63
C ASP A 26 -7.01 -4.85 2.03
N GLU A 27 -6.56 -5.58 3.06
CA GLU A 27 -6.88 -5.28 4.46
C GLU A 27 -6.29 -3.94 4.91
N CYS A 28 -4.99 -3.69 4.69
CA CYS A 28 -4.36 -2.43 5.05
C CYS A 28 -4.97 -1.25 4.29
N VAL A 29 -5.27 -1.43 3.00
CA VAL A 29 -5.97 -0.42 2.19
C VAL A 29 -7.37 -0.14 2.73
N ALA A 30 -8.11 -1.19 3.11
CA ALA A 30 -9.45 -1.03 3.68
C ALA A 30 -9.43 -0.38 5.07
N GLU A 31 -8.44 -0.70 5.90
CA GLU A 31 -8.26 -0.07 7.21
C GLU A 31 -7.89 1.41 7.09
N ASP A 32 -7.02 1.77 6.14
CA ASP A 32 -6.70 3.18 5.87
C ASP A 32 -7.92 3.93 5.35
N ALA A 33 -8.69 3.34 4.43
CA ALA A 33 -9.90 3.95 3.91
C ALA A 33 -10.95 4.24 5.00
N LYS A 34 -10.95 3.49 6.10
CA LYS A 34 -11.81 3.75 7.28
C LYS A 34 -11.32 4.90 8.16
N ARG A 35 -10.06 5.34 8.02
CA ARG A 35 -9.51 6.49 8.74
C ARG A 35 -9.97 7.78 8.09
N GLU A 36 -11.19 8.21 8.43
CA GLU A 36 -11.76 9.45 7.89
C GLU A 36 -10.90 10.67 8.26
N GLY A 37 -10.26 11.29 7.25
CA GLY A 37 -9.46 12.51 7.40
C GLY A 37 -7.99 12.31 7.77
N ASP A 38 -7.55 11.06 7.96
CA ASP A 38 -6.16 10.69 8.29
C ASP A 38 -5.69 9.54 7.38
N GLN A 39 -6.20 9.51 6.15
CA GLN A 39 -5.82 8.53 5.14
C GLN A 39 -4.37 8.79 4.73
N HIS A 40 -3.53 7.76 4.84
CA HIS A 40 -2.15 7.84 4.40
C HIS A 40 -2.02 7.51 2.91
N ILE A 41 -3.02 6.88 2.30
CA ILE A 41 -3.04 6.52 0.88
C ILE A 41 -3.65 7.67 0.07
N PHE A 42 -2.87 8.23 -0.86
CA PHE A 42 -3.32 9.27 -1.78
C PHE A 42 -3.91 8.68 -3.07
N GLU A 43 -3.26 7.68 -3.63
CA GLU A 43 -3.67 7.02 -4.88
C GLU A 43 -3.57 5.51 -4.73
N ARG A 44 -4.49 4.80 -5.39
CA ARG A 44 -4.53 3.33 -5.44
C ARG A 44 -4.64 2.86 -6.88
N GLY A 45 -3.77 1.92 -7.25
CA GLY A 45 -3.69 1.29 -8.56
C GLY A 45 -3.97 -0.21 -8.50
N GLU A 46 -3.74 -0.87 -9.63
CA GLU A 46 -3.66 -2.32 -9.72
C GLU A 46 -2.34 -2.80 -9.07
N TYR A 47 -2.27 -4.08 -8.72
CA TYR A 47 -1.05 -4.63 -8.14
C TYR A 47 0.06 -4.76 -9.18
N GLU A 48 1.19 -4.12 -8.93
CA GLU A 48 2.39 -4.17 -9.75
C GLU A 48 3.56 -4.79 -8.98
N PRO A 49 4.05 -5.99 -9.36
CA PRO A 49 5.09 -6.70 -8.59
C PRO A 49 6.46 -6.00 -8.57
N ASP A 50 6.69 -5.00 -9.44
CA ASP A 50 7.92 -4.21 -9.46
C ASP A 50 8.11 -3.37 -8.18
N TYR A 51 7.00 -3.02 -7.51
CA TYR A 51 7.01 -2.27 -6.24
C TYR A 51 7.06 -3.17 -4.99
N GLY A 52 7.32 -4.47 -5.15
CA GLY A 52 7.54 -5.44 -4.06
C GLY A 52 6.43 -6.49 -3.92
N GLU A 53 6.79 -7.69 -3.49
CA GLU A 53 5.86 -8.83 -3.41
C GLU A 53 5.16 -8.94 -2.05
N THR A 54 5.42 -7.97 -1.15
CA THR A 54 4.90 -7.96 0.22
C THR A 54 4.30 -6.63 0.57
N CYS A 55 3.29 -6.65 1.44
CA CYS A 55 2.68 -5.45 2.01
C CYS A 55 3.71 -4.68 2.85
N GLU A 56 3.99 -3.43 2.48
CA GLU A 56 4.95 -2.58 3.20
C GLU A 56 4.56 -2.34 4.67
N TRP A 57 3.25 -2.38 4.99
CA TRP A 57 2.77 -2.05 6.33
C TRP A 57 2.73 -3.23 7.29
N CYS A 58 2.28 -4.40 6.82
CA CYS A 58 2.11 -5.58 7.68
C CYS A 58 3.02 -6.76 7.31
N GLY A 59 3.73 -6.68 6.18
CA GLY A 59 4.62 -7.75 5.70
C GLY A 59 3.90 -8.93 5.02
N LYS A 60 2.57 -8.91 4.90
CA LYS A 60 1.78 -9.96 4.24
C LYS A 60 2.24 -10.16 2.80
N THR A 61 2.50 -11.39 2.37
CA THR A 61 2.93 -11.68 0.99
C THR A 61 1.76 -11.75 0.01
N ASP A 62 2.03 -11.61 -1.29
CA ASP A 62 0.99 -11.73 -2.32
C ASP A 62 0.33 -13.13 -2.29
N GLU A 63 1.12 -14.17 -2.04
CA GLU A 63 0.63 -15.53 -1.83
C GLU A 63 -0.36 -15.63 -0.67
N GLU A 64 -0.04 -15.03 0.49
CA GLU A 64 -0.94 -15.00 1.66
C GLU A 64 -2.24 -14.25 1.36
N GLU A 65 -2.15 -13.17 0.58
CA GLU A 65 -3.34 -12.45 0.12
C GLU A 65 -4.18 -13.30 -0.84
N ALA A 66 -3.57 -13.93 -1.83
CA ALA A 66 -4.28 -14.75 -2.82
C ALA A 66 -5.02 -15.91 -2.17
N LEU A 67 -4.44 -16.50 -1.11
CA LEU A 67 -5.05 -17.60 -0.35
C LEU A 67 -6.24 -17.15 0.52
N ALA A 68 -6.32 -15.88 0.92
CA ALA A 68 -7.40 -15.36 1.74
C ALA A 68 -8.77 -15.33 1.04
N TRP A 69 -8.82 -15.55 -0.29
CA TRP A 69 -10.04 -15.56 -1.09
C TRP A 69 -10.51 -16.96 -1.50
N VAL A 70 -9.91 -18.03 -0.94
CA VAL A 70 -10.18 -19.43 -1.32
C VAL A 70 -11.15 -20.14 -0.36
N GLU A 71 -11.87 -19.40 0.50
CA GLU A 71 -12.85 -19.99 1.44
C GLU A 71 -14.26 -20.21 0.85
#